data_AF-A0A401Q1N1-F1
#
_entry.id   AF-A0A401Q1N1-F1
#
_cell.length_a   1.000
_cell.length_b   1.000
_cell.length_c   1.000
_cell.angle_alpha   90.00
_cell.angle_beta   90.00
_cell.angle_gamma   90.00
#
_symmetry.space_group_name_H-M   'P 1'
#
loop_
_entity.id
_entity.type
_entity.pdbx_description
1 polymer ?
#
loop_
_entity_poly.entity_id
_entity_poly.type
_entity_poly.pdbx_seq_one_letter_code
_entity_poly.pdbx_strand_id
1 'polypeptide(L)'
;MHGSLSLTAIFKTNNFAKCLQGNLFPCEPIFIGPFYFPSPEVDSCDKWLNCKSEFLKKYLMKALTDLPSCPCTYPAEAVYSIVSVHEDGKGRFFRWRDASGPKERLDIYKPTSKSCIRSMLSLDSATLAAQHCCYDDQMKLITRGKGAGAPNLISTEFSPELHYKVDVLPWILCKGDWSRYNAVRPPNNGLNCSENPLEDDFMAQLKEAKEY
;
A
#
# COMPACT_ATOMS: atom_id res chain seq x y z
N MET A 1 -3.76 33.52 6.33
CA MET A 1 -4.87 32.61 6.71
C MET A 1 -4.94 31.53 5.65
N HIS A 2 -4.12 30.48 5.79
CA HIS A 2 -4.04 29.40 4.80
C HIS A 2 -5.06 28.31 5.11
N GLY A 3 -5.83 27.98 4.08
CA GLY A 3 -6.98 27.08 4.14
C GLY A 3 -6.56 25.66 4.47
N SER A 4 -6.90 25.24 5.69
CA SER A 4 -7.08 23.84 6.02
C SER A 4 -8.23 23.31 5.15
N LEU A 5 -7.88 22.57 4.09
CA LEU A 5 -8.86 21.77 3.35
C LEU A 5 -9.26 20.63 4.29
N SER A 6 -10.36 20.85 5.02
CA SER A 6 -11.00 19.81 5.82
C SER A 6 -11.14 18.52 5.00
N LEU A 7 -10.93 17.35 5.62
CA LEU A 7 -11.22 16.03 5.01
C LEU A 7 -12.63 15.97 4.38
N THR A 8 -13.56 16.80 4.85
CA THR A 8 -14.90 17.00 4.27
C THR A 8 -14.88 17.65 2.88
N ALA A 9 -13.88 18.47 2.54
CA ALA A 9 -13.70 19.10 1.23
C ALA A 9 -13.19 18.12 0.16
N ILE A 10 -12.41 17.11 0.55
CA ILE A 10 -12.02 15.98 -0.33
C ILE A 10 -13.27 15.20 -0.78
N PHE A 11 -14.31 15.14 0.07
CA PHE A 11 -15.61 14.57 -0.28
C PHE A 11 -16.58 15.54 -0.98
N LYS A 12 -16.59 16.84 -0.65
CA LYS A 12 -17.49 17.83 -1.27
C LYS A 12 -17.12 18.18 -2.71
N THR A 13 -15.86 18.01 -3.09
CA THR A 13 -15.52 17.95 -4.51
C THR A 13 -15.96 16.58 -5.03
N ASN A 14 -17.11 16.57 -5.70
CA ASN A 14 -17.83 15.43 -6.26
C ASN A 14 -17.01 14.37 -7.01
N ASN A 15 -15.69 14.49 -7.18
CA ASN A 15 -14.85 13.60 -7.97
C ASN A 15 -14.35 12.37 -7.21
N PHE A 16 -14.07 12.44 -5.90
CA PHE A 16 -13.58 11.26 -5.15
C PHE A 16 -14.74 10.28 -4.84
N ALA A 17 -15.89 10.80 -4.40
CA ALA A 17 -17.11 10.00 -4.24
C ALA A 17 -17.64 9.45 -5.57
N LYS A 18 -17.55 10.21 -6.69
CA LYS A 18 -17.83 9.66 -8.04
C LYS A 18 -16.79 8.64 -8.50
N CYS A 19 -15.52 8.76 -8.11
CA CYS A 19 -14.53 7.69 -8.31
C CYS A 19 -14.95 6.42 -7.54
N LEU A 20 -15.38 6.56 -6.28
CA LEU A 20 -15.82 5.42 -5.46
C LEU A 20 -17.15 4.80 -5.91
N GLN A 21 -18.07 5.60 -6.44
CA GLN A 21 -19.40 5.17 -6.90
C GLN A 21 -19.47 4.83 -8.40
N GLY A 22 -18.45 5.19 -9.20
CA GLY A 22 -18.46 4.98 -10.64
C GLY A 22 -17.07 5.08 -11.27
N ASN A 23 -16.24 4.05 -11.08
CA ASN A 23 -14.98 3.79 -11.83
C ASN A 23 -13.64 4.05 -11.10
N LEU A 24 -13.52 3.78 -9.78
CA LEU A 24 -12.23 3.36 -9.21
C LEU A 24 -11.86 1.92 -9.64
N PHE A 25 -12.77 1.30 -10.39
CA PHE A 25 -12.54 0.29 -11.43
C PHE A 25 -12.54 0.97 -12.82
N PRO A 26 -11.49 1.71 -13.24
CA PRO A 26 -11.33 2.04 -14.66
C PRO A 26 -10.89 0.81 -15.48
N CYS A 27 -10.64 -0.30 -14.80
CA CYS A 27 -10.67 -1.66 -15.33
C CYS A 27 -12.03 -2.21 -14.92
N GLU A 28 -12.93 -2.49 -15.88
CA GLU A 28 -14.33 -2.91 -15.70
C GLU A 28 -14.67 -3.58 -14.35
N PRO A 29 -15.87 -3.36 -13.81
CA PRO A 29 -16.22 -3.89 -12.51
C PRO A 29 -16.07 -5.42 -12.53
N ILE A 30 -15.14 -5.93 -11.72
CA ILE A 30 -15.22 -7.31 -11.24
C ILE A 30 -16.37 -7.30 -10.23
N PHE A 31 -17.61 -7.24 -10.73
CA PHE A 31 -18.79 -7.56 -9.94
C PHE A 31 -18.68 -9.03 -9.58
N ILE A 32 -18.13 -9.33 -8.40
CA ILE A 32 -18.36 -10.61 -7.74
C ILE A 32 -19.81 -10.56 -7.21
N GLY A 33 -20.77 -10.65 -8.14
CA GLY A 33 -22.13 -11.05 -7.80
C GLY A 33 -22.16 -12.55 -7.50
N PRO A 34 -23.17 -13.06 -6.78
CA PRO A 34 -23.25 -14.48 -6.40
C PRO A 34 -23.42 -15.46 -7.58
N PHE A 35 -23.38 -14.99 -8.84
CA PHE A 35 -23.71 -15.76 -10.04
C PHE A 35 -22.84 -15.46 -11.28
N TYR A 36 -21.60 -14.99 -11.14
CA TYR A 36 -20.69 -14.87 -12.30
C TYR A 36 -19.35 -15.54 -12.02
N PHE A 37 -19.17 -16.74 -12.58
CA PHE A 37 -17.86 -17.37 -12.69
C PHE A 37 -17.02 -16.53 -13.66
N PRO A 38 -15.76 -16.17 -13.33
CA PRO A 38 -14.89 -15.50 -14.28
C PRO A 38 -14.71 -16.43 -15.48
N SER A 39 -14.95 -15.91 -16.70
CA SER A 39 -14.61 -16.66 -17.91
C SER A 39 -13.10 -16.96 -17.87
N PRO A 40 -12.67 -18.18 -18.21
CA PRO A 40 -11.26 -18.60 -18.12
C PRO A 40 -10.31 -17.86 -19.09
N GLU A 41 -10.80 -16.90 -19.87
CA GLU A 41 -10.04 -16.27 -20.97
C GLU A 41 -9.34 -14.95 -20.60
N VAL A 42 -9.61 -14.33 -19.44
CA VAL A 42 -8.93 -13.07 -19.07
C VAL A 42 -8.47 -13.07 -17.60
N ASP A 43 -7.16 -13.02 -17.40
CA ASP A 43 -6.55 -12.89 -16.08
C ASP A 43 -6.94 -11.54 -15.45
N SER A 44 -7.60 -11.59 -14.29
CA SER A 44 -8.03 -10.40 -13.55
C SER A 44 -6.84 -9.61 -12.99
N CYS A 45 -5.72 -10.27 -12.71
CA CYS A 45 -4.47 -9.58 -12.37
C CYS A 45 -3.96 -8.79 -13.58
N ASP A 46 -3.96 -9.36 -14.79
CA ASP A 46 -3.55 -8.63 -16.00
C ASP A 46 -4.44 -7.42 -16.28
N LYS A 47 -5.75 -7.54 -16.07
CA LYS A 47 -6.64 -6.37 -16.16
C LYS A 47 -6.19 -5.27 -15.20
N TRP A 48 -5.93 -5.61 -13.93
CA TRP A 48 -5.47 -4.64 -12.94
C TRP A 48 -4.09 -4.05 -13.27
N LEU A 49 -3.13 -4.87 -13.71
CA LEU A 49 -1.79 -4.42 -14.10
C LEU A 49 -1.84 -3.42 -15.27
N ASN A 50 -2.76 -3.64 -16.20
CA ASN A 50 -2.90 -2.83 -17.40
C ASN A 50 -3.89 -1.67 -17.25
N CYS A 51 -4.22 -1.27 -16.01
CA CYS A 51 -5.18 -0.19 -15.78
C CYS A 51 -4.65 1.19 -16.21
N LYS A 52 -5.14 1.70 -17.34
CA LYS A 52 -4.71 2.98 -17.95
C LYS A 52 -5.58 4.17 -17.55
N SER A 53 -5.69 4.43 -16.24
CA SER A 53 -6.41 5.61 -15.74
C SER A 53 -5.47 6.78 -15.48
N GLU A 54 -5.66 7.88 -16.22
CA GLU A 54 -4.91 9.13 -16.02
C GLU A 54 -5.14 9.74 -14.64
N PHE A 55 -6.35 9.60 -14.09
CA PHE A 55 -6.63 9.99 -12.72
C PHE A 55 -5.80 9.18 -11.72
N LEU A 56 -5.82 7.85 -11.84
CA LEU A 56 -5.10 6.95 -10.95
C LEU A 56 -3.59 7.20 -11.03
N LYS A 57 -3.05 7.42 -12.24
CA LYS A 57 -1.65 7.77 -12.45
C LYS A 57 -1.26 9.06 -11.72
N LYS A 58 -2.06 10.13 -11.89
CA LYS A 58 -1.83 11.41 -11.19
C LYS A 58 -1.94 11.26 -9.67
N TYR A 59 -2.94 10.51 -9.21
CA TYR A 59 -3.12 10.22 -7.78
C TYR A 59 -1.94 9.46 -7.20
N LEU A 60 -1.48 8.40 -7.87
CA LEU A 60 -0.33 7.60 -7.45
C LEU A 60 0.94 8.44 -7.40
N MET A 61 1.21 9.25 -8.43
CA MET A 61 2.35 10.16 -8.42
C MET A 61 2.29 11.13 -7.24
N LYS A 62 1.12 11.72 -6.96
CA LYS A 62 0.95 12.62 -5.81
C LYS A 62 1.13 11.89 -4.48
N ALA A 63 0.56 10.69 -4.35
CA ALA A 63 0.68 9.86 -3.16
C ALA A 63 2.14 9.52 -2.88
N LEU A 64 2.88 8.99 -3.87
CA LEU A 64 4.29 8.64 -3.71
C LEU A 64 5.17 9.84 -3.33
N THR A 65 4.86 11.03 -3.85
CA THR A 65 5.57 12.27 -3.47
C THR A 65 5.26 12.72 -2.04
N ASP A 66 4.01 12.56 -1.57
CA ASP A 66 3.59 13.06 -0.26
C ASP A 66 3.93 12.09 0.88
N LEU A 67 3.81 10.79 0.62
CA LEU A 67 3.99 9.71 1.58
C LEU A 67 5.42 9.68 2.13
N PRO A 68 5.59 9.49 3.45
CA PRO A 68 6.92 9.41 4.03
C PRO A 68 7.70 8.21 3.54
N SER A 69 9.02 8.33 3.56
CA SER A 69 9.89 7.19 3.33
C SER A 69 9.89 6.22 4.51
N CYS A 70 10.06 4.92 4.25
CA CYS A 70 10.11 3.91 5.30
C CYS A 70 11.39 4.06 6.16
N PRO A 71 11.27 4.11 7.49
CA PRO A 71 12.43 4.03 8.40
C PRO A 71 13.17 2.71 8.21
N CYS A 72 14.51 2.74 8.20
CA CYS A 72 15.32 1.52 7.98
C CYS A 72 15.22 0.50 9.13
N THR A 73 14.84 0.95 10.32
CA THR A 73 14.62 0.11 11.50
C THR A 73 13.22 0.36 12.06
N TYR A 74 12.61 -0.67 12.62
CA TYR A 74 11.29 -0.55 13.25
C TYR A 74 11.39 0.39 14.47
N PRO A 75 10.56 1.44 14.56
CA PRO A 75 10.50 2.29 15.75
C PRO A 75 9.79 1.55 16.89
N ALA A 76 10.55 1.03 17.85
CA ALA A 76 10.05 0.14 18.91
C ALA A 76 8.86 0.72 19.71
N GLU A 77 8.81 2.03 19.88
CA GLU A 77 7.74 2.74 20.60
C GLU A 77 6.38 2.65 19.88
N ALA A 78 6.38 2.31 18.58
CA ALA A 78 5.17 2.16 17.77
C ALA A 78 4.28 1.00 18.24
N VAL A 79 4.86 0.01 18.92
CA VAL A 79 4.12 -1.13 19.50
C VAL A 79 3.03 -0.65 20.48
N TYR A 80 3.33 0.40 21.24
CA TYR A 80 2.46 0.86 22.34
C TYR A 80 1.79 2.19 22.05
N SER A 81 2.27 2.96 21.08
CA SER A 81 1.84 4.34 20.87
C SER A 81 1.99 4.82 19.43
N ILE A 82 1.44 5.99 19.13
CA ILE A 82 1.74 6.72 17.90
C ILE A 82 3.11 7.36 18.07
N VAL A 83 4.02 7.11 17.12
CA VAL A 83 5.38 7.67 17.12
C VAL A 83 5.53 8.73 16.04
N SER A 84 6.31 9.76 16.32
CA SER A 84 6.64 10.81 15.34
C SER A 84 8.08 10.65 14.90
N VAL A 85 8.30 10.34 13.63
CA VAL A 85 9.63 10.14 13.03
C VAL A 85 9.94 11.31 12.10
N HIS A 86 11.12 11.92 12.27
CA HIS A 86 11.59 12.98 11.36
C HIS A 86 12.13 12.38 10.07
N GLU A 87 11.79 12.97 8.92
CA GLU A 87 12.40 12.62 7.63
C GLU A 87 13.16 13.83 7.09
N ASP A 88 14.49 13.77 7.15
CA ASP A 88 15.37 14.88 6.74
C ASP A 88 15.10 15.32 5.30
N GLY A 89 14.93 14.37 4.38
CA GLY A 89 14.66 14.64 2.96
C GLY A 89 13.36 15.42 2.71
N LYS A 90 12.44 15.44 3.68
CA LYS A 90 11.18 16.20 3.62
C LYS A 90 11.09 17.32 4.66
N GLY A 91 12.09 17.45 5.54
CA GLY A 91 12.16 18.47 6.58
C GLY A 91 10.96 18.50 7.54
N ARG A 92 10.28 17.36 7.74
CA ARG A 92 9.08 17.30 8.60
C ARG A 92 8.94 15.98 9.33
N PHE A 93 8.11 15.98 10.38
CA PHE A 93 7.76 14.78 11.14
C PHE A 93 6.55 14.09 10.53
N PHE A 94 6.59 12.76 10.55
CA PHE A 94 5.49 11.90 10.17
C PHE A 94 5.09 11.01 11.32
N ARG A 95 3.77 10.84 11.50
CA ARG A 95 3.22 10.00 12.55
C ARG A 95 3.03 8.59 12.04
N TRP A 96 3.44 7.62 12.84
CA TRP A 96 3.37 6.20 12.54
C TRP A 96 2.69 5.46 13.69
N ARG A 97 2.09 4.32 13.36
CA ARG A 97 1.49 3.39 14.32
C ARG A 97 1.82 1.97 13.93
N ASP A 98 1.81 1.06 14.90
CA ASP A 98 1.91 -0.36 14.59
C ASP A 98 0.74 -0.85 13.71
N ALA A 99 1.10 -1.70 12.76
CA ALA A 99 0.23 -2.39 11.81
C ALA A 99 0.60 -3.89 11.76
N SER A 100 0.91 -4.48 12.93
CA SER A 100 1.29 -5.89 13.07
C SER A 100 0.16 -6.76 13.64
N GLY A 101 -1.02 -6.17 13.88
CA GLY A 101 -2.15 -6.85 14.48
C GLY A 101 -2.78 -7.93 13.57
N PRO A 102 -3.55 -8.87 14.15
CA PRO A 102 -4.12 -10.01 13.40
C PRO A 102 -5.07 -9.62 12.27
N LYS A 103 -5.64 -8.41 12.30
CA LYS A 103 -6.50 -7.88 11.22
C LYS A 103 -5.74 -7.63 9.92
N GLU A 104 -4.43 -7.42 10.00
CA GLU A 104 -3.56 -7.12 8.85
C GLU A 104 -3.18 -8.39 8.08
N ARG A 105 -3.37 -9.58 8.69
CA ARG A 105 -3.11 -10.88 8.07
C ARG A 105 -1.73 -10.96 7.41
N LEU A 106 -0.70 -10.51 8.12
CA LEU A 106 0.68 -10.53 7.65
C LEU A 106 1.15 -11.94 7.27
N ASP A 107 0.58 -12.97 7.92
CA ASP A 107 0.75 -14.39 7.59
C ASP A 107 0.43 -14.72 6.12
N ILE A 108 -0.50 -13.98 5.52
CA ILE A 108 -0.92 -14.15 4.12
C ILE A 108 -0.29 -13.10 3.23
N TYR A 109 -0.46 -11.82 3.58
CA TYR A 109 -0.18 -10.73 2.64
C TYR A 109 1.27 -10.25 2.67
N LYS A 110 2.01 -10.56 3.74
CA LYS A 110 3.40 -10.14 3.96
C LYS A 110 4.19 -11.28 4.61
N PRO A 111 4.17 -12.50 4.03
CA PRO A 111 4.88 -13.62 4.60
C PRO A 111 6.37 -13.27 4.71
N THR A 112 7.02 -13.66 5.81
CA THR A 112 8.38 -13.27 6.25
C THR A 112 8.52 -11.93 6.99
N SER A 113 7.48 -11.08 7.05
CA SER A 113 7.53 -9.92 7.95
C SER A 113 7.18 -10.33 9.38
N LYS A 114 7.87 -9.71 10.35
CA LYS A 114 7.60 -9.87 11.78
C LYS A 114 6.68 -8.78 12.29
N SER A 115 6.95 -7.55 11.86
CA SER A 115 6.24 -6.35 12.30
C SER A 115 6.04 -5.40 11.11
N CYS A 116 4.97 -4.62 11.12
CA CYS A 116 4.76 -3.55 10.18
C CYS A 116 4.29 -2.27 10.89
N ILE A 117 4.54 -1.12 10.27
CA ILE A 117 4.00 0.18 10.70
C ILE A 117 3.26 0.83 9.54
N ARG A 118 2.30 1.69 9.89
CA ARG A 118 1.55 2.49 8.93
C ARG A 118 1.64 3.97 9.27
N SER A 119 1.90 4.82 8.28
CA SER A 119 1.86 6.26 8.46
C SER A 119 0.42 6.71 8.66
N MET A 120 0.17 7.57 9.63
CA MET A 120 -1.14 8.17 9.84
C MET A 120 -1.44 9.23 8.79
N LEU A 121 -2.72 9.50 8.59
CA LEU A 121 -3.13 10.64 7.78
C LEU A 121 -2.71 11.96 8.45
N SER A 122 -2.23 12.89 7.63
CA SER A 122 -2.00 14.28 8.02
C SER A 122 -3.09 15.17 7.42
N LEU A 123 -3.49 16.20 8.16
CA LEU A 123 -4.43 17.23 7.66
C LEU A 123 -3.84 18.01 6.49
N ASP A 124 -2.52 18.05 6.37
CA ASP A 124 -1.81 18.70 5.26
C ASP A 124 -1.63 17.79 4.05
N SER A 125 -2.08 16.53 4.12
CA SER A 125 -1.99 15.59 3.00
C SER A 125 -3.06 15.90 1.96
N ALA A 126 -2.64 16.01 0.70
CA ALA A 126 -3.56 16.12 -0.43
C ALA A 126 -4.15 14.76 -0.84
N THR A 127 -3.74 13.67 -0.20
CA THR A 127 -4.15 12.31 -0.50
C THR A 127 -4.64 11.58 0.74
N LEU A 128 -5.37 10.48 0.50
CA LEU A 128 -5.85 9.57 1.54
C LEU A 128 -4.92 8.36 1.68
N ALA A 129 -3.75 8.43 1.05
CA ALA A 129 -2.78 7.36 1.05
C ALA A 129 -2.08 7.26 2.40
N ALA A 130 -1.62 6.06 2.73
CA ALA A 130 -0.78 5.79 3.88
C ALA A 130 0.39 4.90 3.45
N GLN A 131 1.59 5.22 3.93
CA GLN A 131 2.75 4.37 3.73
C GLN A 131 2.64 3.18 4.70
N HIS A 132 2.87 1.97 4.18
CA HIS A 132 2.98 0.76 4.99
C HIS A 132 4.40 0.21 4.81
N CYS A 133 5.09 -0.02 5.93
CA CYS A 133 6.46 -0.50 5.96
C CYS A 133 6.50 -1.76 6.82
N CYS A 134 7.19 -2.80 6.35
CA CYS A 134 7.28 -4.07 7.05
C CYS A 134 8.74 -4.43 7.31
N TYR A 135 8.97 -5.13 8.41
CA TYR A 135 10.27 -5.39 8.98
C TYR A 135 10.43 -6.88 9.24
N ASP A 136 11.65 -7.38 9.09
CA ASP A 136 12.00 -8.76 9.39
C ASP A 136 12.08 -9.01 10.91
N ASP A 137 12.49 -10.22 11.28
CA ASP A 137 12.69 -10.64 12.66
C ASP A 137 13.79 -9.84 13.39
N GLN A 138 14.73 -9.26 12.65
CA GLN A 138 15.78 -8.37 13.13
C GLN A 138 15.34 -6.89 13.17
N MET A 139 14.06 -6.62 12.92
CA MET A 139 13.49 -5.27 12.90
C MET A 139 14.10 -4.37 11.82
N LYS A 140 14.65 -4.94 10.75
CA LYS A 140 15.17 -4.22 9.59
C LYS A 140 14.11 -4.14 8.50
N LEU A 141 14.05 -2.99 7.83
CA LEU A 141 13.11 -2.76 6.74
C LEU A 141 13.28 -3.85 5.68
N ILE A 142 12.18 -4.50 5.28
CA ILE A 142 12.13 -5.39 4.13
C ILE A 142 11.93 -4.51 2.90
N THR A 143 12.99 -4.30 2.13
CA THR A 143 13.02 -3.37 1.00
C THR A 143 12.55 -4.00 -0.30
N ARG A 144 12.50 -5.34 -0.38
CA ARG A 144 12.03 -6.11 -1.54
C ARG A 144 11.48 -7.48 -1.13
N GLY A 145 10.92 -8.23 -2.08
CA GLY A 145 10.42 -9.58 -1.82
C GLY A 145 9.00 -9.64 -1.23
N LYS A 146 8.58 -10.85 -0.83
CA LYS A 146 7.19 -11.17 -0.45
C LYS A 146 6.74 -10.56 0.88
N GLY A 147 7.66 -10.29 1.79
CA GLY A 147 7.39 -9.65 3.08
C GLY A 147 7.36 -8.12 3.04
N ALA A 148 7.73 -7.50 1.91
CA ALA A 148 7.87 -6.05 1.82
C ALA A 148 6.53 -5.32 1.93
N GLY A 149 6.50 -4.24 2.71
CA GLY A 149 5.37 -3.32 2.77
C GLY A 149 5.20 -2.55 1.45
N ALA A 150 4.00 -2.05 1.18
CA ALA A 150 3.70 -1.27 -0.02
C ALA A 150 2.75 -0.11 0.34
N PRO A 151 2.83 1.04 -0.35
CA PRO A 151 1.96 2.17 -0.07
C PRO A 151 0.48 1.79 -0.29
N ASN A 152 -0.37 2.14 0.67
CA ASN A 152 -1.82 2.05 0.56
C ASN A 152 -2.35 3.35 -0.06
N LEU A 153 -3.16 3.26 -1.11
CA LEU A 153 -3.84 4.42 -1.69
C LEU A 153 -4.97 4.91 -0.81
N ILE A 154 -5.58 4.03 -0.02
CA ILE A 154 -6.61 4.39 0.96
C ILE A 154 -6.18 3.89 2.33
N SER A 155 -5.96 4.81 3.26
CA SER A 155 -5.66 4.49 4.65
C SER A 155 -6.82 3.74 5.31
N THR A 156 -6.49 2.72 6.10
CA THR A 156 -7.45 2.01 6.95
C THR A 156 -8.14 2.93 7.95
N GLU A 157 -7.50 4.05 8.33
CA GLU A 157 -8.09 5.08 9.21
C GLU A 157 -9.23 5.84 8.54
N PHE A 158 -9.24 5.90 7.21
CA PHE A 158 -10.28 6.57 6.44
C PHE A 158 -11.44 5.62 6.14
N SER A 159 -11.15 4.45 5.55
CA SER A 159 -12.17 3.45 5.23
C SER A 159 -11.53 2.07 5.08
N PRO A 160 -11.74 1.15 6.04
CA PRO A 160 -11.28 -0.23 5.93
C PRO A 160 -11.83 -0.97 4.71
N GLU A 161 -13.09 -0.71 4.34
CA GLU A 161 -13.73 -1.35 3.19
C GLU A 161 -13.07 -0.91 1.87
N LEU A 162 -12.81 0.38 1.71
CA LEU A 162 -12.15 0.90 0.52
C LEU A 162 -10.69 0.50 0.46
N HIS A 163 -9.99 0.51 1.60
CA HIS A 163 -8.65 -0.05 1.72
C HIS A 163 -8.62 -1.51 1.23
N TYR A 164 -9.56 -2.35 1.68
CA TYR A 164 -9.63 -3.73 1.22
C TYR A 164 -9.82 -3.81 -0.31
N LYS A 165 -10.76 -3.04 -0.85
CA LYS A 165 -11.05 -3.05 -2.30
C LYS A 165 -9.90 -2.54 -3.17
N VAL A 166 -9.17 -1.53 -2.71
CA VAL A 166 -8.17 -0.83 -3.52
C VAL A 166 -6.76 -1.37 -3.30
N ASP A 167 -6.42 -1.75 -2.07
CA ASP A 167 -5.04 -2.07 -1.69
C ASP A 167 -4.82 -3.57 -1.43
N VAL A 168 -5.86 -4.31 -1.03
CA VAL A 168 -5.76 -5.76 -0.72
C VAL A 168 -6.26 -6.64 -1.86
N LEU A 169 -7.44 -6.34 -2.44
CA LEU A 169 -7.99 -7.13 -3.55
C LEU A 169 -7.02 -7.33 -4.71
N PRO A 170 -6.22 -6.34 -5.15
CA PRO A 170 -5.29 -6.59 -6.24
C PRO A 170 -4.26 -7.69 -5.97
N TRP A 171 -3.79 -7.81 -4.73
CA TRP A 171 -2.89 -8.92 -4.34
C TRP A 171 -3.61 -10.28 -4.48
N ILE A 172 -4.89 -10.33 -4.12
CA ILE A 172 -5.74 -11.53 -4.26
C ILE A 172 -6.02 -11.84 -5.74
N LEU A 173 -6.27 -10.82 -6.57
CA LEU A 173 -6.46 -10.98 -8.02
C LEU A 173 -5.22 -11.58 -8.68
N CYS A 174 -4.03 -11.23 -8.19
CA CYS A 174 -2.76 -11.80 -8.61
C CYS A 174 -2.44 -13.15 -7.94
N LYS A 175 -3.42 -13.77 -7.26
CA LYS A 175 -3.31 -15.10 -6.64
C LYS A 175 -2.11 -15.27 -5.70
N GLY A 176 -1.64 -14.18 -5.11
CA GLY A 176 -0.45 -14.18 -4.26
C GLY A 176 0.89 -14.01 -4.98
N ASP A 177 0.91 -13.83 -6.31
CA ASP A 177 2.09 -13.36 -7.04
C ASP A 177 2.37 -11.89 -6.65
N TRP A 178 3.14 -11.77 -5.57
CA TRP A 178 3.58 -10.49 -5.03
C TRP A 178 4.46 -9.72 -6.02
N SER A 179 5.12 -10.39 -6.98
CA SER A 179 6.02 -9.73 -7.91
C SER A 179 5.26 -8.85 -8.90
N ARG A 180 4.12 -9.34 -9.38
CA ARG A 180 3.17 -8.58 -10.22
C ARG A 180 2.56 -7.42 -9.44
N TYR A 181 2.14 -7.65 -8.19
CA TYR A 181 1.63 -6.58 -7.33
C TYR A 181 2.67 -5.47 -7.11
N ASN A 182 3.90 -5.84 -6.73
CA ASN A 182 4.97 -4.89 -6.44
C ASN A 182 5.45 -4.12 -7.68
N ALA A 183 5.25 -4.65 -8.89
CA ALA A 183 5.53 -3.91 -10.12
C ALA A 183 4.68 -2.62 -10.26
N VAL A 184 3.46 -2.62 -9.70
CA VAL A 184 2.54 -1.46 -9.70
C VAL A 184 2.55 -0.71 -8.37
N ARG A 185 2.87 -1.40 -7.27
CA ARG A 185 2.94 -0.89 -5.91
C ARG A 185 4.29 -1.22 -5.28
N PRO A 186 5.38 -0.56 -5.73
CA PRO A 186 6.72 -0.90 -5.27
C PRO A 186 6.85 -0.61 -3.76
N PRO A 187 7.60 -1.45 -3.03
CA PRO A 187 8.03 -1.12 -1.68
C PRO A 187 8.80 0.20 -1.63
N ASN A 188 8.69 0.91 -0.51
CA ASN A 188 9.38 2.19 -0.33
C ASN A 188 10.75 1.96 0.33
N ASN A 189 11.82 2.28 -0.39
CA ASN A 189 13.18 2.36 0.14
C ASN A 189 13.76 3.77 -0.03
N GLY A 190 12.96 4.81 0.25
CA GLY A 190 13.33 6.21 0.01
C GLY A 190 14.51 6.73 0.85
N LEU A 191 14.80 6.06 1.97
CA LEU A 191 15.96 6.34 2.84
C LEU A 191 17.21 5.53 2.47
N ASN A 192 17.18 4.80 1.36
CA ASN A 192 18.32 4.04 0.84
C ASN A 192 18.90 3.04 1.86
N CYS A 193 18.00 2.34 2.56
CA CYS A 193 18.33 1.28 3.49
C CYS A 193 19.01 0.10 2.76
N SER A 194 19.79 -0.68 3.51
CA SER A 194 20.40 -1.90 2.99
C SER A 194 19.36 -2.84 2.40
N GLU A 195 19.72 -3.50 1.30
CA GLU A 195 18.83 -4.44 0.64
C GLU A 195 18.45 -5.60 1.57
N ASN A 196 17.16 -5.88 1.64
CA ASN A 196 16.61 -6.94 2.47
C ASN A 196 15.34 -7.50 1.81
N PRO A 197 15.29 -8.80 1.46
CA PRO A 197 16.34 -9.81 1.63
C PRO A 197 17.56 -9.60 0.70
N LEU A 198 18.60 -10.40 0.89
CA LEU A 198 19.76 -10.45 -0.02
C LEU A 198 19.36 -11.04 -1.38
N GLU A 199 20.23 -10.86 -2.38
CA GLU A 199 19.92 -11.17 -3.78
C GLU A 199 19.49 -12.63 -3.99
N ASP A 200 20.22 -13.59 -3.41
CA ASP A 200 19.93 -15.02 -3.59
C ASP A 200 18.54 -15.39 -3.05
N ASP A 201 18.19 -14.90 -1.85
CA ASP A 201 16.89 -15.11 -1.23
C ASP A 201 15.78 -14.40 -2.01
N PHE A 202 16.04 -13.19 -2.49
CA PHE A 202 15.11 -12.45 -3.34
C PHE A 202 14.81 -13.19 -4.65
N MET A 203 15.85 -13.72 -5.30
CA MET A 203 15.72 -14.50 -6.53
C MET A 203 14.97 -15.82 -6.30
N ALA A 204 15.19 -16.48 -5.16
CA ALA A 204 14.42 -17.66 -4.76
C ALA A 204 12.93 -17.31 -4.58
N GLN A 205 12.62 -16.21 -3.87
CA GLN A 205 11.23 -15.74 -3.71
C GLN A 205 10.57 -15.37 -5.04
N LEU A 206 11.32 -14.76 -5.97
CA LEU A 206 10.82 -14.42 -7.31
C LEU A 206 10.50 -15.64 -8.15
N LYS A 207 11.30 -16.71 -8.03
CA LYS A 207 11.04 -17.97 -8.72
C LYS A 207 9.76 -18.61 -8.18
N GLU A 208 9.62 -18.69 -6.86
CA GLU A 208 8.41 -19.18 -6.18
C GLU A 208 7.14 -18.41 -6.61
N ALA A 209 7.24 -17.08 -6.73
CA ALA A 209 6.09 -16.24 -7.11
C ALA A 209 5.51 -16.56 -8.49
N LYS A 210 6.37 -16.96 -9.44
CA LYS A 210 5.99 -17.23 -10.84
C LYS A 210 5.41 -18.62 -11.06
N GLU A 211 5.37 -19.46 -10.01
CA GLU A 211 4.84 -20.82 -10.08
C GLU A 211 3.30 -20.87 -9.87
N TYR A 212 2.62 -19.71 -9.75
CA TYR A 212 1.18 -19.56 -9.45
C TYR A 212 0.33 -18.95 -10.59
#